data_AF-A0A0L7K1Z8-F1
#
_entry.id   AF-A0A0L7K1Z8-F1
#
_cell.length_a   1.000
_cell.length_b   1.000
_cell.length_c   1.000
_cell.angle_alpha   90.00
_cell.angle_beta   90.00
_cell.angle_gamma   90.00
#
_symmetry.space_group_name_H-M   'P 1'
#
loop_
_entity.id
_entity.type
_entity.pdbx_description
1 polymer ?
#
loop_
_entity_poly.entity_id
_entity_poly.type
_entity_poly.pdbx_seq_one_letter_code
_entity_poly.pdbx_strand_id
1 'polypeptide(L)'
;KTCDDPNEEYVDCKQTCPPETCFSISRFYDCTDEPPCEPGCACKGGHYRKEWNTTCVASCECPQMYYASHCIKRRDDLKKNDTEE
;
A
#
# COMPACT_ATOMS: atom_id res chain seq x y z
N LYS A 1 6.08 8.83 18.47
CA LYS A 1 6.13 7.41 18.09
C LYS A 1 6.52 7.35 16.62
N THR A 2 7.36 6.41 16.20
CA THR A 2 7.93 6.35 14.85
C THR A 2 7.81 4.94 14.28
N CYS A 3 7.73 4.82 12.96
CA CYS A 3 7.71 3.57 12.23
C CYS A 3 9.05 3.37 11.52
N ASP A 4 9.50 2.12 11.38
CA ASP A 4 10.81 1.81 10.82
C ASP A 4 10.80 1.79 9.28
N ASP A 5 9.63 1.56 8.66
CA ASP A 5 9.46 1.55 7.21
C ASP A 5 9.23 2.98 6.66
N PRO A 6 9.99 3.41 5.64
CA PRO A 6 9.86 4.75 5.06
C PRO A 6 8.50 5.02 4.38
N ASN A 7 7.75 3.97 4.04
CA ASN A 7 6.41 4.02 3.45
C ASN A 7 5.31 3.77 4.49
N GLU A 8 5.65 3.76 5.78
CA GLU A 8 4.69 3.76 6.88
C GLU A 8 4.60 5.14 7.55
N GLU A 9 3.45 5.40 8.15
CA GLU A 9 3.24 6.53 9.04
C GLU A 9 2.58 6.07 10.35
N TYR A 10 2.99 6.69 11.45
CA TYR A 10 2.36 6.42 12.74
C TYR A 10 1.03 7.17 12.80
N VAL A 11 -0.06 6.43 13.00
CA VAL A 11 -1.41 6.98 13.14
C VAL A 11 -1.99 6.60 14.50
N ASP A 12 -2.80 7.49 15.06
CA ASP A 12 -3.49 7.23 16.33
C ASP A 12 -4.67 6.25 16.17
N CYS A 13 -5.12 6.04 14.93
CA CYS A 13 -6.19 5.10 14.59
C CYS A 13 -5.78 4.36 13.31
N LYS A 14 -5.22 3.17 13.46
CA LYS A 14 -4.82 2.34 12.32
C LYS A 14 -6.03 1.61 11.76
N GLN A 15 -6.29 1.78 10.47
CA GLN A 15 -7.31 1.01 9.76
C GLN A 15 -6.92 -0.47 9.72
N THR A 16 -7.85 -1.36 10.08
CA THR A 16 -7.63 -2.81 10.02
C THR A 16 -8.49 -3.49 8.96
N CYS A 17 -9.60 -2.85 8.55
CA CYS A 17 -10.50 -3.29 7.50
C CYS A 17 -10.81 -2.17 6.49
N PRO A 18 -10.66 -2.41 5.17
CA PRO A 18 -9.92 -3.52 4.57
C PRO A 18 -8.45 -3.48 5.02
N PRO A 19 -7.77 -4.64 5.08
CA PRO A 19 -6.38 -4.67 5.49
C PRO A 19 -5.48 -3.93 4.51
N GLU A 20 -4.33 -3.46 4.98
CA GLU A 20 -3.38 -2.69 4.16
C GLU A 20 -2.48 -3.60 3.31
N THR A 21 -3.06 -4.63 2.69
CA THR A 21 -2.33 -5.58 1.84
C THR A 21 -2.65 -5.36 0.37
N CYS A 22 -1.74 -5.74 -0.53
CA CYS A 22 -1.95 -5.65 -1.98
C CYS A 22 -3.20 -6.40 -2.43
N PHE A 23 -3.56 -7.52 -1.78
CA PHE A 23 -4.77 -8.27 -2.08
C PHE A 23 -6.03 -7.46 -1.81
N SER A 24 -5.97 -6.52 -0.86
CA SER A 24 -7.11 -5.74 -0.44
C SER A 24 -7.53 -4.68 -1.45
N ILE A 25 -6.65 -4.32 -2.39
CA ILE A 25 -6.95 -3.38 -3.47
C ILE A 25 -8.04 -3.93 -4.41
N SER A 26 -8.08 -5.24 -4.63
CA SER A 26 -9.00 -5.88 -5.60
C SER A 26 -10.13 -6.67 -4.94
N ARG A 27 -10.39 -6.43 -3.65
CA ARG A 27 -11.37 -7.19 -2.86
C ARG A 27 -12.27 -6.29 -2.04
N PHE A 28 -13.51 -6.73 -1.88
CA PHE A 28 -14.45 -6.15 -0.94
C PHE A 28 -14.33 -6.88 0.40
N TYR A 29 -14.36 -6.10 1.48
CA TYR A 29 -14.36 -6.59 2.85
C TYR A 29 -15.60 -6.06 3.54
N ASP A 30 -16.25 -6.90 4.33
CA ASP A 30 -17.29 -6.47 5.25
C ASP A 30 -16.62 -5.95 6.52
N CYS A 31 -16.76 -4.65 6.78
CA CYS A 31 -16.17 -3.97 7.94
C CYS A 31 -17.25 -3.53 8.95
N THR A 32 -18.45 -4.13 8.90
CA THR A 32 -19.58 -3.74 9.77
C THR A 32 -19.28 -4.00 11.25
N ASP A 33 -18.56 -5.07 11.56
CA ASP A 33 -18.19 -5.48 12.93
C ASP A 33 -16.71 -5.17 13.26
N GLU A 34 -16.13 -4.12 12.68
CA GLU A 34 -14.73 -3.75 12.96
C GLU A 34 -14.58 -3.30 14.42
N PRO A 35 -13.62 -3.85 15.19
CA PRO A 35 -13.34 -3.38 16.54
C PRO A 35 -12.87 -1.92 16.51
N PRO A 36 -12.90 -1.20 17.65
CA PRO A 36 -12.24 0.10 17.76
C PRO A 36 -10.81 0.02 17.25
N CYS A 37 -10.42 0.99 16.43
CA CYS A 37 -9.05 1.05 15.91
C CYS A 37 -8.06 1.32 17.04
N GLU A 38 -6.86 0.80 16.87
CA GLU A 38 -5.74 1.01 17.80
C GLU A 38 -4.64 1.85 17.13
N PRO A 39 -3.87 2.64 17.90
CA PRO A 39 -2.72 3.36 17.37
C PRO A 39 -1.64 2.42 16.81
N GLY A 40 -1.05 2.74 15.66
CA GLY A 40 -0.03 1.88 15.05
C GLY A 40 0.56 2.43 13.75
N CYS A 41 1.46 1.65 13.13
CA CYS A 41 2.07 1.96 11.85
C CYS A 41 1.17 1.52 10.69
N ALA A 42 0.66 2.50 9.94
CA ALA A 42 -0.16 2.31 8.75
C ALA A 42 0.69 2.52 7.49
N CYS A 43 0.35 1.86 6.39
CA CYS A 43 0.95 2.22 5.11
C CYS A 43 0.48 3.62 4.70
N LYS A 44 1.39 4.46 4.23
CA LYS A 44 1.04 5.77 3.67
C LYS A 44 0.05 5.62 2.52
N GLY A 45 -0.71 6.67 2.25
CA GLY A 45 -1.62 6.73 1.10
C GLY A 45 -0.98 6.23 -0.21
N GLY A 46 -1.66 5.29 -0.88
CA GLY A 46 -1.17 4.68 -2.11
C GLY A 46 -0.08 3.61 -1.93
N HIS A 47 0.23 3.20 -0.70
CA HIS A 47 1.14 2.11 -0.37
C HIS A 47 0.41 0.97 0.32
N TYR A 48 0.88 -0.26 0.09
CA TYR A 48 0.29 -1.49 0.61
C TYR A 48 1.38 -2.51 0.89
N ARG A 49 1.15 -3.41 1.83
CA ARG A 49 2.06 -4.54 2.09
C ARG A 49 1.85 -5.62 1.04
N LYS A 50 2.93 -6.17 0.47
CA LYS A 50 2.80 -7.29 -0.49
C LYS A 50 2.08 -8.47 0.13
N GLU A 51 2.45 -8.78 1.37
CA GLU A 51 1.85 -9.81 2.22
C GLU A 51 1.76 -9.31 3.67
N TRP A 52 1.11 -10.07 4.54
CA TRP A 52 1.06 -9.76 5.97
C TRP A 52 2.47 -9.61 6.56
N ASN A 53 2.66 -8.60 7.43
CA ASN A 53 3.93 -8.32 8.11
C ASN A 53 5.13 -8.02 7.18
N THR A 54 4.88 -7.64 5.93
CA THR A 54 5.92 -7.13 5.01
C THR A 54 5.96 -5.61 5.00
N THR A 55 6.98 -5.04 4.38
CA THR A 55 7.11 -3.59 4.16
C THR A 55 6.04 -3.06 3.22
N CYS A 56 5.75 -1.76 3.34
CA CYS A 56 4.81 -1.07 2.46
C CYS A 56 5.48 -0.75 1.12
N VAL A 57 4.84 -1.11 0.02
CA VAL A 57 5.29 -0.84 -1.36
C VAL A 57 4.28 0.03 -2.08
N ALA A 58 4.68 0.72 -3.14
CA ALA A 58 3.74 1.53 -3.92
C ALA A 58 2.66 0.63 -4.54
N SER A 59 1.43 1.14 -4.69
CA SER A 59 0.30 0.38 -5.27
C SER A 59 0.64 -0.26 -6.62
N CYS A 60 1.45 0.38 -7.46
CA CYS A 60 1.88 -0.18 -8.75
C CYS A 60 2.86 -1.36 -8.67
N GLU A 61 3.45 -1.61 -7.51
CA GLU A 61 4.24 -2.82 -7.22
C GLU A 61 3.36 -3.98 -6.72
N CYS A 62 2.08 -3.73 -6.44
CA CYS A 62 1.14 -4.78 -6.13
C CYS A 62 0.76 -5.59 -7.39
N PRO A 63 0.73 -6.93 -7.32
CA PRO A 63 0.33 -7.77 -8.45
C PRO A 63 -1.06 -7.41 -9.00
N GLN A 64 -1.97 -6.98 -8.13
CA GLN A 64 -3.35 -6.61 -8.47
C GLN A 64 -3.44 -5.34 -9.35
N MET A 65 -2.42 -4.48 -9.32
CA MET A 65 -2.40 -3.19 -10.02
C MET A 65 -1.37 -3.14 -11.15
N TYR A 66 -0.56 -4.19 -11.32
CA TYR A 66 0.57 -4.22 -12.26
C TYR A 66 0.18 -3.87 -13.70
N TYR A 67 -1.03 -4.25 -14.14
CA TYR A 67 -1.56 -3.97 -15.47
C TYR A 67 -2.49 -2.75 -15.54
N ALA A 68 -2.68 -2.02 -14.43
CA ALA A 68 -3.44 -0.79 -14.46
C ALA A 68 -2.74 0.23 -15.36
N SER A 69 -3.51 0.93 -16.20
CA SER A 69 -2.98 1.83 -17.23
C SER A 69 -2.04 2.91 -16.67
N HIS A 70 -2.34 3.46 -15.49
CA HIS A 70 -1.47 4.42 -14.81
C HIS A 70 -0.18 3.79 -14.26
N CYS A 71 -0.22 2.53 -13.84
CA CYS A 71 0.98 1.80 -13.39
C CYS A 71 1.89 1.40 -14.54
N ILE A 72 1.32 1.01 -15.69
CA ILE A 72 2.09 0.78 -16.92
C ILE A 72 2.80 2.08 -17.33
N LYS A 73 2.08 3.20 -17.40
CA LYS A 73 2.65 4.51 -17.72
C LYS A 73 3.81 4.86 -16.78
N ARG A 74 3.59 4.75 -15.46
CA ARG A 74 4.62 5.03 -14.45
C ARG A 74 5.88 4.18 -14.67
N ARG A 75 5.73 2.88 -14.94
CA ARG A 75 6.87 2.00 -15.23
C ARG A 75 7.60 2.41 -16.51
N ASP A 76 6.85 2.74 -17.55
CA ASP A 76 7.44 3.13 -18.84
C ASP A 76 8.16 4.49 -18.73
N ASP A 77 7.65 5.41 -17.91
CA ASP A 77 8.30 6.69 -17.62
C ASP A 77 9.57 6.51 -16.77
N LEU A 78 9.56 5.61 -15.78
CA LEU A 78 10.77 5.26 -15.03
C LEU A 78 11.86 4.69 -15.95
N LYS A 79 11.51 3.81 -16.89
CA LYS A 79 12.47 3.26 -17.86
C LYS A 79 13.09 4.32 -18.77
N LYS A 80 12.35 5.38 -19.12
CA LYS A 80 12.89 6.48 -19.92
C LYS A 80 13.92 7.27 -19.12
N ASN A 81 13.63 7.54 -17.85
CA ASN A 81 14.58 8.23 -16.96
C ASN A 81 15.89 7.44 -16.80
N ASP A 82 15.82 6.10 -16.75
CA ASP A 82 17.01 5.24 -16.67
C ASP A 82 17.83 5.19 -17.98
N THR A 83 17.26 5.63 -19.11
CA THR A 83 17.93 5.61 -20.43
C THR A 83 18.57 6.96 -20.78
N GLU A 84 18.30 8.01 -20.00
CA GLU A 84 18.82 9.36 -20.20
C GLU A 84 20.07 9.69 -19.33
N GLU A 85 20.69 8.68 -18.71
CA GLU A 85 21.98 8.78 -17.98
C GLU A 85 23.16 8.13 -18.75
#